data_AF-A0A8T4WFY5-F1
#
_entry.id   AF-A0A8T4WFY5-F1
#
_cell.length_a   1.000
_cell.length_b   1.000
_cell.length_c   1.000
_cell.angle_alpha   90.00
_cell.angle_beta   90.00
_cell.angle_gamma   90.00
#
_symmetry.space_group_name_H-M   'P 1'
#
loop_
_entity.id
_entity.type
_entity.pdbx_description
1 polymer ?
#
loop_
_entity_poly.entity_id
_entity_poly.type
_entity_poly.pdbx_seq_one_letter_code
_entity_poly.pdbx_strand_id
1 'polypeptide(L)'
;DQVFLTQSWQLYAEAGIFGMGDIYTVAPSFRAEKSRTPRHLTEYWHAEVEGLWLDLEDLIELGEGLILNIAEKVLEKNRKELKNLEADVEYLEDLESSFPVITYDEAVERLQKDGMDVEYGEDFGVPEEKRLTSFFDKPVFVTHYPKEIKAFYMKRDEDDPSKVLGYDLMVPHVGELIGASVREVDIESLEKRLDEEGEDPSIYEWFLDTRRYGSVPHAGYGLGIERVIMWLCGLDHIRDAIAFPRTPNRYRP
;
A
#
# COMPACT_ATOMS: atom_id res chain seq x y z
N ASP A 1 5.78 -3.23 -31.61
CA ASP A 1 4.88 -2.85 -30.50
C ASP A 1 5.67 -2.18 -29.39
N GLN A 2 5.04 -1.22 -28.71
CA GLN A 2 5.58 -0.59 -27.52
C GLN A 2 5.14 -1.40 -26.30
N VAL A 3 6.04 -1.62 -25.34
CA VAL A 3 5.75 -2.36 -24.10
C VAL A 3 6.21 -1.53 -22.89
N PHE A 4 5.59 -1.77 -21.75
CA PHE A 4 5.85 -1.06 -20.50
C PHE A 4 6.36 -2.00 -19.41
N LEU A 5 7.16 -1.46 -18.49
CA LEU A 5 7.54 -2.17 -17.27
C LEU A 5 6.38 -2.12 -16.28
N THR A 6 6.13 -3.22 -15.58
CA THR A 6 4.99 -3.30 -14.66
C THR A 6 5.18 -2.40 -13.45
N GLN A 7 4.09 -1.75 -13.02
CA GLN A 7 4.04 -1.01 -11.76
C GLN A 7 3.61 -1.91 -10.60
N SER A 8 2.92 -3.01 -10.91
CA SER A 8 2.29 -3.91 -9.93
C SER A 8 1.83 -5.20 -10.63
N TRP A 9 1.92 -6.32 -9.94
CA TRP A 9 1.39 -7.61 -10.38
C TRP A 9 -0.12 -7.75 -10.18
N GLN A 10 -0.77 -6.81 -9.50
CA GLN A 10 -2.14 -6.95 -9.00
C GLN A 10 -3.14 -7.47 -10.04
N LEU A 11 -3.25 -6.85 -11.22
CA LEU A 11 -4.23 -7.29 -12.23
C LEU A 11 -4.00 -8.74 -12.69
N TYR A 12 -2.73 -9.18 -12.74
CA TYR A 12 -2.38 -10.57 -13.04
C TYR A 12 -2.66 -11.49 -11.86
N ALA A 13 -2.47 -11.01 -10.64
CA ALA A 13 -2.80 -11.74 -9.42
C ALA A 13 -4.31 -12.01 -9.32
N GLU A 14 -5.14 -11.00 -9.61
CA GLU A 14 -6.60 -11.13 -9.68
C GLU A 14 -7.05 -12.15 -10.73
N ALA A 15 -6.33 -12.33 -11.84
CA ALA A 15 -6.60 -13.43 -12.76
C ALA A 15 -6.11 -14.79 -12.22
N GLY A 16 -4.98 -14.80 -11.50
CA GLY A 16 -4.35 -16.00 -10.95
C GLY A 16 -5.16 -16.69 -9.86
N ILE A 17 -5.86 -15.94 -9.02
CA ILE A 17 -6.61 -16.48 -7.86
C ILE A 17 -7.70 -17.47 -8.26
N PHE A 18 -8.31 -17.31 -9.46
CA PHE A 18 -9.37 -18.21 -9.94
C PHE A 18 -8.88 -19.64 -10.21
N GLY A 19 -7.58 -19.83 -10.48
CA GLY A 19 -6.97 -21.14 -10.68
C GLY A 19 -6.17 -21.65 -9.49
N MET A 20 -5.59 -20.74 -8.70
CA MET A 20 -4.60 -21.07 -7.66
C MET A 20 -5.11 -20.90 -6.23
N GLY A 21 -6.25 -20.24 -6.03
CA GLY A 21 -6.66 -19.78 -4.70
C GLY A 21 -5.85 -18.57 -4.26
N ASP A 22 -5.59 -18.45 -2.97
CA ASP A 22 -4.83 -17.31 -2.43
C ASP A 22 -3.36 -17.37 -2.90
N ILE A 23 -2.84 -16.23 -3.37
CA ILE A 23 -1.48 -16.14 -3.92
C ILE A 23 -0.73 -14.94 -3.36
N TYR A 24 0.59 -15.04 -3.42
CA TYR A 24 1.48 -13.92 -3.22
C TYR A 24 2.57 -13.90 -4.29
N THR A 25 3.11 -12.71 -4.55
CA THR A 25 4.25 -12.49 -5.43
C THR A 25 5.27 -11.59 -4.75
N VAL A 26 6.55 -11.81 -5.06
CA VAL A 26 7.64 -10.92 -4.68
C VAL A 26 8.46 -10.66 -5.93
N ALA A 27 8.29 -9.47 -6.50
CA ALA A 27 8.84 -9.13 -7.81
C ALA A 27 9.24 -7.65 -7.88
N PRO A 28 10.11 -7.26 -8.81
CA PRO A 28 10.42 -5.86 -9.02
C PRO A 28 9.24 -5.14 -9.68
N SER A 29 8.91 -3.97 -9.14
CA SER A 29 7.98 -2.99 -9.72
C SER A 29 8.72 -1.72 -10.12
N PHE A 30 8.22 -1.05 -11.15
CA PHE A 30 8.87 0.11 -11.75
C PHE A 30 7.94 1.31 -11.74
N ARG A 31 8.41 2.44 -11.22
CA ARG A 31 7.67 3.72 -11.25
C ARG A 31 8.49 4.77 -11.98
N ALA A 32 7.93 5.33 -13.04
CA ALA A 32 8.54 6.44 -13.78
C ALA A 32 8.28 7.80 -13.07
N GLU A 33 8.37 7.80 -11.74
CA GLU A 33 8.07 8.95 -10.90
C GLU A 33 9.22 9.98 -11.00
N LYS A 34 8.88 11.25 -11.25
CA LYS A 34 9.87 12.33 -11.34
C LYS A 34 10.26 12.85 -9.96
N SER A 35 9.41 12.61 -8.97
CA SER A 35 9.62 13.06 -7.60
C SER A 35 10.90 12.48 -7.00
N ARG A 36 11.64 13.35 -6.29
CA ARG A 36 12.94 13.05 -5.68
C ARG A 36 12.83 13.15 -4.16
N THR A 37 11.93 12.36 -3.57
CA THR A 37 11.81 12.31 -2.11
C THR A 37 12.71 11.21 -1.54
N PRO A 38 13.01 11.24 -0.23
CA PRO A 38 13.73 10.17 0.46
C PRO A 38 13.01 8.80 0.44
N ARG A 39 11.78 8.73 -0.08
CA ARG A 39 10.88 7.57 -0.01
C ARG A 39 10.58 6.91 -1.36
N HIS A 40 11.14 7.42 -2.45
CA HIS A 40 10.86 6.93 -3.80
C HIS A 40 12.09 6.33 -4.48
N LEU A 41 11.89 5.17 -5.08
CA LEU A 41 12.77 4.52 -6.04
C LEU A 41 12.03 4.38 -7.37
N THR A 42 12.78 4.30 -8.48
CA THR A 42 12.18 3.99 -9.79
C THR A 42 12.08 2.50 -10.07
N GLU A 43 12.80 1.68 -9.29
CA GLU A 43 12.77 0.21 -9.26
C GLU A 43 12.84 -0.20 -7.79
N TYR A 44 11.89 -1.01 -7.34
CA TYR A 44 11.78 -1.47 -5.95
C TYR A 44 11.21 -2.88 -5.91
N TRP A 45 11.42 -3.59 -4.81
CA TRP A 45 10.81 -4.91 -4.62
C TRP A 45 9.43 -4.76 -4.00
N HIS A 46 8.45 -5.37 -4.66
CA HIS A 46 7.05 -5.30 -4.29
C HIS A 46 6.58 -6.69 -3.89
N ALA A 47 6.12 -6.82 -2.65
CA ALA A 47 5.47 -8.03 -2.15
C ALA A 47 3.96 -7.80 -2.23
N GLU A 48 3.28 -8.57 -3.06
CA GLU A 48 1.85 -8.37 -3.35
C GLU A 48 1.08 -9.65 -3.03
N VAL A 49 -0.08 -9.52 -2.39
CA VAL A 49 -0.98 -10.62 -2.00
C VAL A 49 -2.33 -10.37 -2.63
N GLU A 50 -2.95 -11.44 -3.14
CA GLU A 50 -4.34 -11.43 -3.59
C GLU A 50 -5.02 -12.71 -3.09
N GLY A 51 -6.17 -12.56 -2.43
CA GLY A 51 -6.88 -13.66 -1.79
C GLY A 51 -8.38 -13.64 -2.07
N LEU A 52 -8.97 -14.83 -2.09
CA LEU A 52 -10.38 -15.03 -2.33
C LEU A 52 -11.20 -14.85 -1.06
N TRP A 53 -12.42 -14.34 -1.20
CA TRP A 53 -13.42 -14.23 -0.13
C TRP A 53 -13.02 -13.30 1.02
N LEU A 54 -12.03 -12.45 0.80
CA LEU A 54 -11.54 -11.48 1.77
C LEU A 54 -12.31 -10.17 1.70
N ASP A 55 -12.59 -9.57 2.86
CA ASP A 55 -13.10 -8.21 3.01
C ASP A 55 -12.04 -7.24 3.57
N LEU A 56 -12.47 -6.04 3.98
CA LEU A 56 -11.55 -5.01 4.49
C LEU A 56 -10.98 -5.40 5.85
N GLU A 57 -11.79 -5.99 6.72
CA GLU A 57 -11.40 -6.48 8.03
C GLU A 57 -10.36 -7.59 7.92
N ASP A 58 -10.56 -8.54 7.00
CA ASP A 58 -9.57 -9.58 6.70
C ASP A 58 -8.25 -8.97 6.22
N LEU A 59 -8.30 -7.96 5.34
CA LEU A 59 -7.08 -7.28 4.88
C LEU A 59 -6.34 -6.59 6.02
N ILE A 60 -7.06 -6.00 6.98
CA ILE A 60 -6.47 -5.33 8.15
C ILE A 60 -5.77 -6.37 9.02
N GLU A 61 -6.43 -7.49 9.32
CA GLU A 61 -5.85 -8.59 10.10
C GLU A 61 -4.60 -9.18 9.42
N LEU A 62 -4.66 -9.44 8.11
CA LEU A 62 -3.54 -9.97 7.35
C LEU A 62 -2.35 -8.98 7.29
N GLY A 63 -2.63 -7.70 7.07
CA GLY A 63 -1.60 -6.66 7.03
C GLY A 63 -0.91 -6.46 8.38
N GLU A 64 -1.70 -6.40 9.46
CA GLU A 64 -1.18 -6.29 10.83
C GLU A 64 -0.33 -7.51 11.20
N GLY A 65 -0.87 -8.71 10.97
CA GLY A 65 -0.19 -9.96 11.28
C GLY A 65 1.13 -10.12 10.52
N LEU A 66 1.18 -9.72 9.24
CA LEU A 66 2.41 -9.74 8.45
C LEU A 66 3.46 -8.79 9.04
N ILE A 67 3.09 -7.55 9.34
CA ILE A 67 4.04 -6.54 9.85
C ILE A 67 4.59 -6.94 11.22
N LEU A 68 3.73 -7.42 12.13
CA LEU A 68 4.15 -7.94 13.43
C LEU A 68 5.11 -9.13 13.26
N ASN A 69 4.79 -10.07 12.37
CA ASN A 69 5.65 -11.22 12.14
C ASN A 69 7.03 -10.84 11.58
N ILE A 70 7.08 -9.89 10.63
CA ILE A 70 8.34 -9.39 10.10
C ILE A 70 9.16 -8.73 11.21
N ALA A 71 8.56 -7.83 11.99
CA ALA A 71 9.24 -7.13 13.09
C ALA A 71 9.78 -8.13 14.12
N GLU A 72 8.97 -9.10 14.55
CA GLU A 72 9.37 -10.17 15.48
C GLU A 72 10.56 -10.96 14.93
N LYS A 73 10.52 -11.39 13.67
CA LYS A 73 11.58 -12.21 13.07
C LYS A 73 12.88 -11.45 12.84
N VAL A 74 12.80 -10.16 12.52
CA VAL A 74 13.97 -9.29 12.39
C VAL A 74 14.58 -9.02 13.77
N LEU A 75 13.76 -8.74 14.79
CA LEU A 75 14.25 -8.60 16.18
C LEU A 75 14.91 -9.87 16.69
N GLU A 76 14.29 -11.03 16.48
CA GLU A 76 14.80 -12.34 16.93
C GLU A 76 16.20 -12.62 16.36
N LYS A 77 16.40 -12.31 15.07
CA LYS A 77 17.61 -12.73 14.33
C LYS A 77 18.66 -11.63 14.19
N ASN A 78 18.26 -10.36 14.25
CA ASN A 78 19.09 -9.23 13.83
C ASN A 78 19.14 -8.09 14.87
N ARG A 79 18.78 -8.35 16.14
CA ARG A 79 18.81 -7.35 17.22
C ARG A 79 20.13 -6.59 17.31
N LYS A 80 21.26 -7.28 17.12
CA LYS A 80 22.59 -6.66 17.19
C LYS A 80 22.80 -5.69 16.03
N GLU A 81 22.44 -6.09 14.82
CA GLU A 81 22.54 -5.27 13.62
C GLU A 81 21.64 -4.02 13.74
N LEU A 82 20.40 -4.17 14.22
CA LEU A 82 19.51 -3.04 14.49
C LEU A 82 20.13 -2.03 15.45
N LYS A 83 20.75 -2.50 16.56
CA LYS A 83 21.46 -1.61 17.50
C LYS A 83 22.66 -0.92 16.86
N ASN A 84 23.40 -1.58 15.97
CA ASN A 84 24.52 -0.97 15.27
C ASN A 84 24.07 0.10 14.26
N LEU A 85 22.84 -0.02 13.74
CA LEU A 85 22.21 0.95 12.85
C LEU A 85 21.51 2.08 13.61
N GLU A 86 21.57 2.08 14.96
CA GLU A 86 20.86 3.04 15.81
C GLU A 86 19.34 3.05 15.60
N ALA A 87 18.78 1.92 15.14
CA ALA A 87 17.34 1.73 15.00
C ALA A 87 16.65 1.71 16.37
N ASP A 88 15.37 2.09 16.41
CA ASP A 88 14.56 2.10 17.63
C ASP A 88 14.10 0.68 17.99
N VAL A 89 15.01 -0.07 18.61
CA VAL A 89 14.77 -1.46 19.03
C VAL A 89 13.71 -1.55 20.13
N GLU A 90 13.60 -0.54 20.99
CA GLU A 90 12.59 -0.52 22.08
C GLU A 90 11.19 -0.37 21.49
N TYR A 91 10.99 0.58 20.56
CA TYR A 91 9.74 0.71 19.82
C TYR A 91 9.31 -0.59 19.13
N LEU A 92 10.24 -1.29 18.48
CA LEU A 92 9.93 -2.55 17.81
C LEU A 92 9.61 -3.68 18.81
N GLU A 93 10.23 -3.70 19.98
CA GLU A 93 9.98 -4.69 21.04
C GLU A 93 8.61 -4.48 21.70
N ASP A 94 8.18 -3.22 21.80
CA ASP A 94 6.87 -2.83 22.35
C ASP A 94 5.76 -2.87 21.27
N LEU A 95 6.08 -3.28 20.04
CA LEU A 95 5.12 -3.37 18.94
C LEU A 95 4.15 -4.54 19.16
N GLU A 96 3.01 -4.24 19.77
CA GLU A 96 1.92 -5.19 20.00
C GLU A 96 0.79 -5.03 18.98
N SER A 97 -0.02 -6.08 18.82
CA SER A 97 -1.24 -6.08 18.01
C SER A 97 -2.26 -5.01 18.40
N SER A 98 -3.34 -4.93 17.61
CA SER A 98 -4.37 -3.89 17.68
C SER A 98 -3.83 -2.53 17.26
N PHE A 99 -3.36 -2.44 16.02
CA PHE A 99 -3.02 -1.17 15.39
C PHE A 99 -4.27 -0.29 15.28
N PRO A 100 -4.19 1.02 15.58
CA PRO A 100 -5.32 1.91 15.40
C PRO A 100 -5.83 1.89 13.96
N VAL A 101 -7.16 1.87 13.82
CA VAL A 101 -7.85 2.01 12.53
C VAL A 101 -8.64 3.31 12.58
N ILE A 102 -8.39 4.19 11.62
CA ILE A 102 -9.12 5.44 11.44
C ILE A 102 -9.58 5.56 9.99
N THR A 103 -10.60 6.36 9.75
CA THR A 103 -11.03 6.75 8.40
C THR A 103 -10.16 7.91 7.89
N TYR A 104 -10.15 8.10 6.56
CA TYR A 104 -9.56 9.28 5.93
C TYR A 104 -10.14 10.58 6.51
N ASP A 105 -11.45 10.61 6.78
CA ASP A 105 -12.12 11.78 7.34
C ASP A 105 -11.60 12.13 8.73
N GLU A 106 -11.43 11.13 9.58
CA GLU A 106 -10.81 11.29 10.91
C GLU A 106 -9.32 11.70 10.80
N ALA A 107 -8.59 11.19 9.81
CA ALA A 107 -7.20 11.57 9.57
C ALA A 107 -7.10 13.06 9.18
N VAL A 108 -7.92 13.52 8.23
CA VAL A 108 -8.00 14.93 7.83
C VAL A 108 -8.41 15.81 9.02
N GLU A 109 -9.43 15.42 9.79
CA GLU A 109 -9.90 16.18 10.95
C GLU A 109 -8.79 16.34 12.01
N ARG A 110 -8.02 15.27 12.28
CA ARG A 110 -6.90 15.30 13.22
C ARG A 110 -5.78 16.25 12.76
N LEU A 111 -5.42 16.18 11.48
CA LEU A 111 -4.38 17.03 10.90
C LEU A 111 -4.79 18.52 10.92
N GLN A 112 -6.03 18.82 10.52
CA GLN A 112 -6.58 20.18 10.55
C GLN A 112 -6.68 20.73 11.97
N LYS A 113 -7.10 19.91 12.94
CA LYS A 113 -7.14 20.30 14.37
C LYS A 113 -5.76 20.64 14.92
N ASP A 114 -4.71 20.03 14.38
CA ASP A 114 -3.33 20.34 14.73
C ASP A 114 -2.75 21.56 13.98
N GLY A 115 -3.55 22.20 13.12
CA GLY A 115 -3.18 23.41 12.40
C GLY A 115 -2.46 23.15 11.07
N MET A 116 -2.50 21.93 10.54
CA MET A 116 -2.06 21.65 9.17
C MET A 116 -3.10 22.11 8.16
N ASP A 117 -2.64 22.66 7.05
CA ASP A 117 -3.47 23.05 5.91
C ASP A 117 -3.66 21.84 4.99
N VAL A 118 -4.59 20.96 5.36
CA VAL A 118 -4.92 19.74 4.61
C VAL A 118 -6.23 19.94 3.87
N GLU A 119 -6.19 19.86 2.54
CA GLU A 119 -7.37 19.91 1.70
C GLU A 119 -8.04 18.54 1.60
N TYR A 120 -9.36 18.49 1.73
CA TYR A 120 -10.11 17.26 1.64
C TYR A 120 -10.15 16.77 0.19
N GLY A 121 -9.91 15.47 -0.01
CA GLY A 121 -9.86 14.88 -1.36
C GLY A 121 -8.50 15.00 -2.01
N GLU A 122 -7.45 15.33 -1.25
CA GLU A 122 -6.06 15.19 -1.66
C GLU A 122 -5.37 14.05 -0.91
N ASP A 123 -4.35 13.47 -1.54
CA ASP A 123 -3.50 12.47 -0.92
C ASP A 123 -2.54 13.12 0.10
N PHE A 124 -2.14 12.36 1.12
CA PHE A 124 -1.26 12.90 2.16
C PHE A 124 0.17 13.05 1.64
N GLY A 125 0.76 14.23 1.83
CA GLY A 125 2.17 14.44 1.57
C GLY A 125 3.06 13.91 2.68
N VAL A 126 4.39 14.03 2.47
CA VAL A 126 5.40 13.65 3.49
C VAL A 126 5.15 14.36 4.84
N PRO A 127 4.88 15.68 4.89
CA PRO A 127 4.61 16.35 6.15
C PRO A 127 3.35 15.83 6.86
N GLU A 128 2.28 15.59 6.10
CA GLU A 128 0.98 15.14 6.60
C GLU A 128 1.07 13.72 7.16
N GLU A 129 1.67 12.79 6.41
CA GLU A 129 1.89 11.41 6.87
C GLU A 129 2.77 11.36 8.13
N LYS A 130 3.84 12.17 8.16
CA LYS A 130 4.73 12.26 9.32
C LYS A 130 3.99 12.80 10.55
N ARG A 131 3.10 13.77 10.35
CA ARG A 131 2.33 14.32 11.47
C ARG A 131 1.25 13.36 11.92
N LEU A 132 0.53 12.74 10.98
CA LEU A 132 -0.53 11.78 11.24
C LEU A 132 -0.02 10.61 12.09
N THR A 133 1.10 10.03 11.69
CA THR A 133 1.74 8.91 12.39
C THR A 133 2.22 9.29 13.78
N SER A 134 2.59 10.56 14.02
CA SER A 134 3.01 11.03 15.35
C SER A 134 1.89 11.11 16.40
N PHE A 135 0.62 10.95 16.00
CA PHE A 135 -0.50 10.88 16.95
C PHE A 135 -0.67 9.50 17.56
N PHE A 136 0.12 8.51 17.13
CA PHE A 136 -0.01 7.11 17.52
C PHE A 136 1.35 6.57 17.94
N ASP A 137 1.36 5.71 18.96
CA ASP A 137 2.55 4.99 19.41
C ASP A 137 2.76 3.67 18.62
N LYS A 138 1.93 3.42 17.61
CA LYS A 138 1.91 2.21 16.77
C LYS A 138 1.63 2.59 15.30
N PRO A 139 1.89 1.70 14.33
CA PRO A 139 1.37 1.84 12.98
C PRO A 139 -0.14 2.08 12.97
N VAL A 140 -0.64 2.85 12.02
CA VAL A 140 -2.06 3.21 11.91
C VAL A 140 -2.60 2.87 10.52
N PHE A 141 -3.74 2.21 10.47
CA PHE A 141 -4.51 2.02 9.25
C PHE A 141 -5.37 3.26 8.99
N VAL A 142 -5.23 3.83 7.80
CA VAL A 142 -6.14 4.86 7.29
C VAL A 142 -7.03 4.24 6.23
N THR A 143 -8.34 4.24 6.45
CA THR A 143 -9.34 3.53 5.63
C THR A 143 -10.31 4.49 4.94
N HIS A 144 -11.15 4.00 4.03
CA HIS A 144 -12.29 4.75 3.48
C HIS A 144 -11.88 6.07 2.79
N TYR A 145 -10.87 5.98 1.93
CA TYR A 145 -10.42 7.11 1.12
C TYR A 145 -11.50 7.52 0.09
N PRO A 146 -11.57 8.81 -0.29
CA PRO A 146 -12.37 9.25 -1.43
C PRO A 146 -11.97 8.51 -2.71
N LYS A 147 -12.96 8.05 -3.49
CA LYS A 147 -12.71 7.30 -4.74
C LYS A 147 -11.95 8.11 -5.78
N GLU A 148 -12.07 9.44 -5.75
CA GLU A 148 -11.45 10.33 -6.73
C GLU A 148 -9.92 10.29 -6.69
N ILE A 149 -9.35 9.92 -5.54
CA ILE A 149 -7.89 9.82 -5.33
C ILE A 149 -7.39 8.38 -5.22
N LYS A 150 -8.23 7.40 -5.56
CA LYS A 150 -7.88 5.98 -5.53
C LYS A 150 -8.16 5.32 -6.88
N ALA A 151 -7.54 4.16 -7.08
CA ALA A 151 -7.52 3.49 -8.38
C ALA A 151 -8.88 2.89 -8.76
N PHE A 152 -9.15 2.79 -10.07
CA PHE A 152 -10.43 2.34 -10.62
C PHE A 152 -10.94 0.98 -10.11
N TYR A 153 -10.02 0.09 -9.72
CA TYR A 153 -10.32 -1.29 -9.34
C TYR A 153 -10.81 -1.46 -7.90
N MET A 154 -10.79 -0.40 -7.08
CA MET A 154 -11.17 -0.49 -5.67
C MET A 154 -12.69 -0.54 -5.50
N LYS A 155 -13.20 -1.51 -4.72
CA LYS A 155 -14.63 -1.64 -4.42
C LYS A 155 -15.12 -0.41 -3.66
N ARG A 156 -16.30 0.10 -4.01
CA ARG A 156 -16.95 1.20 -3.28
C ARG A 156 -17.52 0.73 -1.96
N ASP A 157 -17.52 1.62 -0.99
CA ASP A 157 -18.30 1.41 0.24
C ASP A 157 -19.79 1.41 -0.11
N GLU A 158 -20.52 0.45 0.47
CA GLU A 158 -21.95 0.26 0.24
C GLU A 158 -22.79 1.31 0.99
N ASP A 159 -22.29 1.81 2.12
CA ASP A 159 -22.94 2.84 2.93
C ASP A 159 -22.61 4.26 2.43
N ASP A 160 -21.40 4.48 1.92
CA ASP A 160 -20.98 5.74 1.28
C ASP A 160 -20.23 5.51 -0.05
N PRO A 161 -20.93 5.50 -1.20
CA PRO A 161 -20.31 5.29 -2.51
C PRO A 161 -19.35 6.39 -2.99
N SER A 162 -19.10 7.43 -2.19
CA SER A 162 -17.99 8.36 -2.41
C SER A 162 -16.65 7.80 -1.93
N LYS A 163 -16.67 6.73 -1.13
CA LYS A 163 -15.49 6.08 -0.54
C LYS A 163 -15.18 4.74 -1.16
N VAL A 164 -13.95 4.28 -0.97
CA VAL A 164 -13.50 2.93 -1.35
C VAL A 164 -13.16 2.09 -0.13
N LEU A 165 -13.40 0.78 -0.25
CA LEU A 165 -13.03 -0.22 0.75
C LEU A 165 -11.56 -0.60 0.57
N GLY A 166 -10.70 0.13 1.27
CA GLY A 166 -9.26 -0.10 1.27
C GLY A 166 -8.58 0.68 2.37
N TYR A 167 -7.28 0.43 2.55
CA TYR A 167 -6.47 1.14 3.51
C TYR A 167 -5.07 1.42 3.01
N ASP A 168 -4.45 2.42 3.64
CA ASP A 168 -3.01 2.59 3.67
C ASP A 168 -2.53 2.35 5.11
N LEU A 169 -1.53 1.47 5.30
CA LEU A 169 -0.89 1.26 6.60
C LEU A 169 0.28 2.21 6.74
N MET A 170 0.16 3.17 7.65
CA MET A 170 1.14 4.21 7.87
C MET A 170 2.02 3.87 9.07
N VAL A 171 3.34 4.02 8.94
CA VAL A 171 4.30 3.86 10.05
C VAL A 171 5.06 5.15 10.33
N PRO A 172 5.54 5.35 11.57
CA PRO A 172 6.37 6.49 11.92
C PRO A 172 7.59 6.63 11.00
N HIS A 173 7.97 7.88 10.72
CA HIS A 173 9.13 8.31 9.93
C HIS A 173 9.10 7.96 8.43
N VAL A 174 8.49 6.84 8.02
CA VAL A 174 8.41 6.40 6.63
C VAL A 174 7.08 6.81 6.00
N GLY A 175 5.96 6.65 6.70
CA GLY A 175 4.63 6.82 6.13
C GLY A 175 4.06 5.51 5.60
N GLU A 176 3.43 5.53 4.43
CA GLU A 176 2.75 4.35 3.86
C GLU A 176 3.71 3.16 3.63
N LEU A 177 3.43 2.01 4.24
CA LEU A 177 4.09 0.72 3.96
C LEU A 177 3.27 -0.20 3.06
N ILE A 178 1.97 -0.29 3.32
CA ILE A 178 1.03 -1.16 2.61
C ILE A 178 -0.08 -0.30 2.03
N GLY A 179 -0.39 -0.53 0.74
CA GLY A 179 -1.64 -0.09 0.13
C GLY A 179 -2.51 -1.31 -0.17
N ALA A 180 -3.75 -1.32 0.31
CA ALA A 180 -4.66 -2.45 0.26
C ALA A 180 -6.06 -2.04 -0.20
N SER A 181 -6.76 -2.94 -0.90
CA SER A 181 -8.19 -2.73 -1.19
C SER A 181 -8.94 -4.03 -1.43
N VAL A 182 -10.23 -4.00 -1.11
CA VAL A 182 -11.20 -4.93 -1.68
C VAL A 182 -11.37 -4.58 -3.16
N ARG A 183 -11.51 -5.59 -4.03
CA ARG A 183 -11.62 -5.38 -5.48
C ARG A 183 -13.06 -5.25 -5.91
N GLU A 184 -13.30 -4.34 -6.86
CA GLU A 184 -14.61 -4.21 -7.50
C GLU A 184 -14.90 -5.50 -8.30
N VAL A 185 -16.08 -6.07 -8.08
CA VAL A 185 -16.50 -7.34 -8.69
C VAL A 185 -17.59 -7.13 -9.74
N ASP A 186 -18.18 -5.93 -9.77
CA ASP A 186 -19.15 -5.53 -10.76
C ASP A 186 -18.47 -4.97 -12.02
N ILE A 187 -18.75 -5.61 -13.16
CA ILE A 187 -18.13 -5.24 -14.44
C ILE A 187 -18.58 -3.85 -14.92
N GLU A 188 -19.85 -3.49 -14.73
CA GLU A 188 -20.38 -2.20 -15.19
C GLU A 188 -19.74 -1.05 -14.39
N SER A 189 -19.52 -1.25 -13.09
CA SER A 189 -18.79 -0.33 -12.21
C SER A 189 -17.35 -0.12 -12.68
N LEU A 190 -16.63 -1.18 -13.03
CA LEU A 190 -15.26 -1.12 -13.54
C LEU A 190 -15.18 -0.41 -14.89
N GLU A 191 -16.02 -0.79 -15.86
CA GLU A 191 -16.05 -0.18 -17.19
C GLU A 191 -16.35 1.32 -17.11
N LYS A 192 -17.32 1.70 -16.28
CA LYS A 192 -17.64 3.10 -16.02
C LYS A 192 -16.44 3.85 -15.42
N ARG A 193 -15.69 3.23 -14.51
CA ARG A 193 -14.58 3.89 -13.84
C ARG A 193 -13.36 4.06 -14.75
N LEU A 194 -13.09 3.07 -15.60
CA LEU A 194 -12.10 3.20 -16.68
C LEU A 194 -12.44 4.38 -17.60
N ASP A 195 -13.71 4.52 -18.01
CA ASP A 195 -14.17 5.66 -18.82
C ASP A 195 -14.02 7.01 -18.09
N GLU A 196 -14.35 7.07 -16.80
CA GLU A 196 -14.16 8.26 -15.95
C GLU A 196 -12.67 8.67 -15.83
N GLU A 197 -11.75 7.71 -15.83
CA GLU A 197 -10.30 7.94 -15.79
C GLU A 197 -9.68 8.18 -17.18
N GLY A 198 -10.48 8.09 -18.24
CA GLY A 198 -10.05 8.30 -19.63
C GLY A 198 -9.26 7.14 -20.23
N GLU A 199 -9.37 5.95 -19.63
CA GLU A 199 -8.76 4.71 -20.09
C GLU A 199 -9.67 4.01 -21.13
N ASP A 200 -9.06 3.24 -22.05
CA ASP A 200 -9.80 2.45 -23.04
C ASP A 200 -10.11 1.05 -22.47
N PRO A 201 -11.38 0.71 -22.16
CA PRO A 201 -11.73 -0.57 -21.56
C PRO A 201 -11.31 -1.78 -22.39
N SER A 202 -11.16 -1.64 -23.71
CA SER A 202 -10.76 -2.75 -24.58
C SER A 202 -9.34 -3.26 -24.28
N ILE A 203 -8.47 -2.43 -23.70
CA ILE A 203 -7.12 -2.83 -23.23
C ILE A 203 -7.23 -3.77 -22.01
N TYR A 204 -8.29 -3.60 -21.23
CA TYR A 204 -8.55 -4.31 -19.99
C TYR A 204 -9.51 -5.50 -20.19
N GLU A 205 -9.89 -5.86 -21.42
CA GLU A 205 -10.88 -6.91 -21.68
C GLU A 205 -10.55 -8.23 -20.96
N TRP A 206 -9.28 -8.65 -20.96
CA TRP A 206 -8.83 -9.86 -20.25
C TRP A 206 -9.00 -9.76 -18.73
N PHE A 207 -8.90 -8.55 -18.17
CA PHE A 207 -9.10 -8.26 -16.75
C PHE A 207 -10.60 -8.18 -16.43
N LEU A 208 -11.40 -7.56 -17.29
CA LEU A 208 -12.85 -7.52 -17.17
C LEU A 208 -13.48 -8.92 -17.27
N ASP A 209 -12.86 -9.83 -18.03
CA ASP A 209 -13.28 -11.23 -18.12
C ASP A 209 -13.23 -11.96 -16.77
N THR A 210 -12.39 -11.54 -15.82
CA THR A 210 -12.40 -12.11 -14.46
C THR A 210 -13.69 -11.78 -13.69
N ARG A 211 -14.43 -10.75 -14.13
CA ARG A 211 -15.77 -10.41 -13.60
C ARG A 211 -16.90 -11.06 -14.40
N ARG A 212 -16.67 -11.43 -15.67
CA ARG A 212 -17.68 -12.11 -16.50
C ARG A 212 -17.82 -13.59 -16.17
N TYR A 213 -16.72 -14.27 -15.88
CA TYR A 213 -16.67 -15.73 -15.79
C TYR A 213 -16.45 -16.22 -14.36
N GLY A 214 -17.47 -16.03 -13.52
CA GLY A 214 -17.48 -16.55 -12.16
C GLY A 214 -16.82 -15.62 -11.15
N SER A 215 -17.11 -14.31 -11.24
CA SER A 215 -16.65 -13.30 -10.28
C SER A 215 -16.95 -13.69 -8.83
N VAL A 216 -16.01 -13.38 -7.95
CA VAL A 216 -16.07 -13.66 -6.51
C VAL A 216 -15.50 -12.47 -5.75
N PRO A 217 -15.98 -12.17 -4.52
CA PRO A 217 -15.30 -11.22 -3.65
C PRO A 217 -13.85 -11.63 -3.45
N HIS A 218 -12.94 -10.67 -3.59
CA HIS A 218 -11.52 -10.86 -3.37
C HIS A 218 -10.89 -9.51 -3.02
N ALA A 219 -9.73 -9.59 -2.38
CA ALA A 219 -9.02 -8.42 -1.91
C ALA A 219 -7.52 -8.70 -1.92
N GLY A 220 -6.74 -7.63 -1.92
CA GLY A 220 -5.29 -7.76 -1.89
C GLY A 220 -4.58 -6.50 -1.43
N TYR A 221 -3.27 -6.63 -1.28
CA TYR A 221 -2.41 -5.53 -0.87
C TYR A 221 -1.03 -5.62 -1.52
N GLY A 222 -0.35 -4.48 -1.59
CA GLY A 222 1.05 -4.36 -1.98
C GLY A 222 1.88 -3.76 -0.86
N LEU A 223 3.04 -4.35 -0.59
CA LEU A 223 4.02 -3.95 0.43
C LEU A 223 5.35 -3.60 -0.24
N GLY A 224 5.83 -2.38 -0.02
CA GLY A 224 7.16 -1.96 -0.49
C GLY A 224 8.26 -2.48 0.43
N ILE A 225 9.06 -3.46 -0.04
CA ILE A 225 10.09 -4.11 0.80
C ILE A 225 11.13 -3.12 1.29
N GLU A 226 11.59 -2.20 0.44
CA GLU A 226 12.58 -1.19 0.84
C GLU A 226 12.01 -0.21 1.88
N ARG A 227 10.70 0.07 1.86
CA ARG A 227 10.05 0.90 2.89
C ARG A 227 9.99 0.16 4.23
N VAL A 228 9.76 -1.15 4.23
CA VAL A 228 9.85 -1.99 5.44
C VAL A 228 11.26 -1.97 6.03
N ILE A 229 12.28 -2.18 5.20
CA ILE A 229 13.68 -2.12 5.64
C ILE A 229 14.01 -0.73 6.19
N MET A 230 13.61 0.32 5.48
CA MET A 230 13.80 1.71 5.92
C MET A 230 13.20 1.96 7.30
N TRP A 231 11.98 1.48 7.54
CA TRP A 231 11.30 1.62 8.83
C TRP A 231 12.00 0.82 9.94
N LEU A 232 12.20 -0.50 9.75
CA LEU A 232 12.78 -1.37 10.78
C LEU A 232 14.22 -1.00 11.13
N CYS A 233 15.00 -0.55 10.15
CA CYS A 233 16.39 -0.16 10.34
C CYS A 233 16.59 1.32 10.70
N GLY A 234 15.51 2.12 10.81
CA GLY A 234 15.60 3.55 11.13
C GLY A 234 16.39 4.37 10.09
N LEU A 235 16.29 4.02 8.81
CA LEU A 235 17.07 4.68 7.75
C LEU A 235 16.43 6.02 7.34
N ASP A 236 17.25 7.03 7.12
CA ASP A 236 16.80 8.36 6.66
C ASP A 236 16.36 8.38 5.19
N HIS A 237 16.82 7.42 4.38
CA HIS A 237 16.55 7.39 2.95
C HIS A 237 16.42 5.96 2.41
N ILE A 238 15.34 5.71 1.64
CA ILE A 238 15.03 4.42 1.02
C ILE A 238 16.14 3.85 0.12
N ARG A 239 17.05 4.70 -0.37
CA ARG A 239 18.15 4.26 -1.24
C ARG A 239 19.15 3.36 -0.50
N ASP A 240 19.20 3.50 0.82
CA ASP A 240 20.10 2.74 1.69
C ASP A 240 19.47 1.39 2.09
N ALA A 241 18.21 1.16 1.72
CA ALA A 241 17.49 -0.10 1.91
C ALA A 241 17.68 -1.11 0.74
N ILE A 242 18.41 -0.73 -0.31
CA ILE A 242 18.68 -1.60 -1.48
C ILE A 242 20.12 -1.43 -1.96
N ALA A 243 20.75 -2.51 -2.42
CA ALA A 243 22.18 -2.52 -2.76
C ALA A 243 22.56 -1.57 -3.92
N PHE A 244 21.73 -1.52 -4.97
CA PHE A 244 21.97 -0.67 -6.15
C PHE A 244 20.70 0.14 -6.47
N PRO A 245 20.40 1.19 -5.70
CA PRO A 245 19.14 1.93 -5.85
C PRO A 245 19.05 2.57 -7.24
N ARG A 246 17.86 2.50 -7.82
CA ARG A 246 17.51 3.26 -9.02
C ARG A 246 16.65 4.46 -8.63
N THR A 247 17.09 5.62 -9.06
CA THR A 247 16.37 6.88 -8.91
C THR A 247 16.43 7.65 -10.23
N PRO A 248 15.66 8.73 -10.43
CA PRO A 248 15.69 9.48 -11.69
C PRO A 248 17.10 9.97 -12.09
N ASN A 249 18.01 10.13 -11.11
CA ASN A 249 19.39 10.56 -11.35
C ASN A 249 20.44 9.46 -11.16
N ARG A 250 20.03 8.23 -10.79
CA ARG A 250 20.95 7.12 -10.49
C ARG A 250 20.56 5.87 -11.27
N TYR A 251 21.31 5.60 -12.34
CA TYR A 251 21.15 4.43 -13.21
C TYR A 251 22.46 3.64 -13.40
N ARG A 252 23.50 3.99 -12.62
CA ARG A 252 24.80 3.30 -12.59
C ARG A 252 25.21 3.07 -11.12
N PRO A 253 26.01 2.03 -10.84
CA PRO A 253 26.60 1.80 -9.52
C PRO A 253 27.31 3.03 -8.96
#